data_AF-A0AA47EL42-F1
#
_entry.id   AF-A0AA47EL42-F1
#
_cell.length_a   1.000
_cell.length_b   1.000
_cell.length_c   1.000
_cell.angle_alpha   90.00
_cell.angle_beta   90.00
_cell.angle_gamma   90.00
#
_symmetry.space_group_name_H-M   'P 1'
#
loop_
_entity.id
_entity.type
_entity.pdbx_description
1 polymer ?
#
loop_
_entity_poly.entity_id
_entity_poly.type
_entity_poly.pdbx_seq_one_letter_code
_entity_poly.pdbx_strand_id
1 'polypeptide(L)'
;MNEVYRLLKPNGLFITQQVGELNNKELRRFLISDFNETNANEHTLKSNLGLIRSKGFTILKADECFPKQRFLDVGALVYYARIIEWEFPKFSVDSCFNQLCQLQLVVEQKGFVESKQHRFVIVAQKLNHIN
;
A
#
# COMPACT_ATOMS: atom_id res chain seq x y z
N MET A 1 -15.71 0.60 8.50
CA MET A 1 -16.24 -0.76 8.74
C MET A 1 -17.64 -0.83 9.34
N ASN A 2 -18.04 0.04 10.29
CA ASN A 2 -19.41 0.03 10.84
C ASN A 2 -20.49 0.09 9.75
N GLU A 3 -20.33 1.01 8.79
CA GLU A 3 -21.29 1.20 7.71
C GLU A 3 -21.39 -0.02 6.78
N VAL A 4 -20.24 -0.63 6.47
CA VAL A 4 -20.18 -1.87 5.69
C VAL A 4 -20.96 -2.99 6.39
N TYR A 5 -20.79 -3.16 7.71
CA TYR A 5 -21.53 -4.16 8.49
C TYR A 5 -23.04 -3.87 8.53
N ARG A 6 -23.43 -2.59 8.66
CA ARG A 6 -24.84 -2.16 8.68
C ARG A 6 -25.53 -2.48 7.34
N LEU A 7 -24.86 -2.21 6.22
CA LEU A 7 -25.41 -2.37 4.88
C LEU A 7 -25.43 -3.82 4.38
N LEU A 8 -24.50 -4.66 4.82
CA LEU A 8 -24.45 -6.07 4.40
C LEU A 8 -25.66 -6.85 4.93
N LYS A 9 -26.31 -7.58 4.03
CA LYS A 9 -27.35 -8.57 4.39
C LYS A 9 -26.73 -9.70 5.23
N PRO A 10 -27.54 -10.44 6.02
CA PRO A 10 -27.08 -11.67 6.64
C PRO A 10 -26.45 -12.62 5.62
N ASN A 11 -25.35 -13.27 6.00
CA ASN A 11 -24.48 -14.10 5.17
C ASN A 11 -23.78 -13.37 4.00
N GLY A 12 -23.90 -12.04 3.91
CA GLY A 12 -23.24 -11.23 2.88
C GLY A 12 -21.72 -11.18 3.04
N LEU A 13 -21.02 -11.07 1.91
CA LEU A 13 -19.56 -11.02 1.82
C LEU A 13 -19.04 -9.59 1.68
N PHE A 14 -18.03 -9.26 2.47
CA PHE A 14 -17.15 -8.13 2.28
C PHE A 14 -15.84 -8.64 1.68
N ILE A 15 -15.52 -8.18 0.47
CA ILE A 15 -14.30 -8.55 -0.25
C ILE A 15 -13.54 -7.27 -0.55
N THR A 16 -12.27 -7.22 -0.19
CA THR A 16 -11.42 -6.06 -0.46
C THR A 16 -9.98 -6.47 -0.75
N GLN A 17 -9.34 -5.74 -1.65
CA GLN A 17 -7.89 -5.70 -1.82
C GLN A 17 -7.42 -4.30 -1.40
N GLN A 18 -6.32 -4.22 -0.67
CA GLN A 18 -5.78 -2.97 -0.16
C GLN A 18 -4.28 -2.84 -0.48
N VAL A 19 -3.82 -1.59 -0.53
CA VAL A 19 -2.40 -1.24 -0.59
C VAL A 19 -1.93 -1.00 0.84
N GLY A 20 -1.02 -1.83 1.33
CA GLY A 20 -0.58 -1.72 2.72
C GLY A 20 0.56 -0.71 2.92
N GLU A 21 0.82 -0.36 4.18
CA GLU A 21 1.74 0.72 4.58
C GLU A 21 3.21 0.56 4.13
N LEU A 22 3.64 -0.69 3.93
CA LEU A 22 4.99 -1.03 3.45
C LEU A 22 5.16 -0.87 1.93
N ASN A 23 4.11 -0.49 1.20
CA ASN A 23 4.18 -0.28 -0.23
C ASN A 23 5.24 0.77 -0.56
N ASN A 24 6.15 0.49 -1.49
CA ASN A 24 7.23 1.38 -1.91
C ASN A 24 8.08 1.98 -0.77
N LYS A 25 8.09 1.40 0.43
CA LYS A 25 8.65 2.01 1.64
C LYS A 25 10.12 2.38 1.53
N GLU A 26 10.92 1.49 0.96
CA GLU A 26 12.34 1.73 0.74
C GLU A 26 12.55 2.86 -0.29
N LEU A 27 11.75 2.86 -1.37
CA LEU A 27 11.87 3.85 -2.44
C LEU A 27 11.44 5.25 -2.01
N ARG A 28 10.31 5.38 -1.30
CA ARG A 28 9.82 6.69 -0.82
C ARG A 28 10.79 7.32 0.17
N ARG A 29 11.35 6.52 1.09
CA ARG A 29 12.37 6.96 2.06
C ARG A 29 13.66 7.41 1.37
N PHE A 30 14.03 6.71 0.31
CA PHE A 30 15.20 7.07 -0.48
C PHE A 30 14.98 8.39 -1.23
N LEU A 31 13.83 8.55 -1.89
CA LEU A 31 13.53 9.74 -2.71
C LEU A 31 13.26 11.00 -1.88
N ILE A 32 12.57 10.88 -0.75
CA ILE A 32 12.10 12.00 0.06
C ILE A 32 12.91 12.01 1.37
N SER A 33 13.98 12.81 1.39
CA SER A 33 14.95 12.89 2.50
C SER A 33 14.31 13.23 3.86
N ASP A 34 13.28 14.09 3.84
CA ASP A 34 12.57 14.56 5.04
C ASP A 34 11.24 13.83 5.27
N PHE A 35 11.13 12.58 4.79
CA PHE A 35 9.90 11.82 4.92
C PHE A 35 9.61 11.50 6.40
N ASN A 36 8.70 12.27 6.99
CA ASN A 36 8.28 12.07 8.36
C ASN A 36 7.23 10.94 8.44
N GLU A 37 7.58 9.83 9.08
CA GLU A 37 6.68 8.66 9.22
C GLU A 37 5.60 8.84 10.29
N THR A 38 5.32 10.09 10.72
CA THR A 38 4.52 10.43 11.90
C THR A 38 3.07 9.95 11.88
N ASN A 39 2.59 9.38 10.77
CA ASN A 39 1.26 8.78 10.64
C ASN A 39 1.31 7.32 10.18
N ALA A 40 2.31 6.53 10.61
CA ALA A 40 2.30 5.08 10.45
C ALA A 40 1.22 4.41 11.33
N ASN A 41 -0.05 4.78 11.11
CA ASN A 41 -1.17 3.98 11.55
C ASN A 41 -1.21 2.74 10.67
N GLU A 42 -0.58 1.69 11.18
CA GLU A 42 -0.87 0.27 11.04
C GLU A 42 -1.84 -0.06 9.88
N HIS A 43 -1.50 0.19 8.62
CA HIS A 43 -2.33 -0.27 7.49
C HIS A 43 -1.73 -1.55 6.93
N THR A 44 -1.78 -2.59 7.76
CA THR A 44 -1.28 -3.93 7.47
C THR A 44 -2.44 -4.90 7.38
N LEU A 45 -2.21 -6.11 6.86
CA LEU A 45 -3.21 -7.16 6.96
C LEU A 45 -3.64 -7.40 8.42
N LYS A 46 -2.67 -7.44 9.35
CA LYS A 46 -2.91 -7.75 10.77
C LYS A 46 -3.89 -6.79 11.43
N SER A 47 -3.67 -5.48 11.31
CA SER A 47 -4.52 -4.46 11.93
C SER A 47 -5.91 -4.43 11.30
N ASN A 48 -6.00 -4.57 9.97
CA ASN A 48 -7.28 -4.64 9.27
C ASN A 48 -8.09 -5.89 9.67
N LEU A 49 -7.44 -7.04 9.87
CA LEU A 49 -8.11 -8.23 10.40
C LEU A 49 -8.63 -8.00 11.82
N GLY A 50 -7.88 -7.32 12.68
CA GLY A 50 -8.34 -6.92 14.02
C GLY A 50 -9.57 -6.02 13.96
N LEU A 51 -9.53 -4.98 13.13
CA LEU A 51 -10.66 -4.07 12.91
C LEU A 51 -11.90 -4.82 12.40
N ILE A 52 -11.76 -5.65 11.36
CA ILE A 52 -12.88 -6.38 10.76
C ILE A 52 -13.50 -7.36 11.76
N ARG A 53 -12.69 -8.13 12.48
CA ARG A 53 -13.17 -9.06 13.53
C ARG A 53 -13.90 -8.32 14.65
N SER A 54 -13.37 -7.18 15.11
CA SER A 54 -14.02 -6.37 16.16
C SER A 54 -15.41 -5.85 15.77
N LYS A 55 -15.77 -5.87 14.47
CA LYS A 55 -17.10 -5.50 13.97
C LYS A 55 -18.05 -6.69 13.81
N GLY A 56 -17.63 -7.90 14.21
CA GLY A 56 -18.46 -9.10 14.18
C GLY A 56 -18.48 -9.82 12.82
N PHE A 57 -17.51 -9.53 11.95
CA PHE A 57 -17.31 -10.33 10.74
C PHE A 57 -16.47 -11.58 11.02
N THR A 58 -16.82 -12.68 10.36
CA THR A 58 -15.97 -13.87 10.28
C THR A 58 -15.04 -13.74 9.09
N ILE A 59 -13.74 -13.94 9.29
CA ILE A 59 -12.75 -13.92 8.20
C ILE A 59 -12.77 -15.28 7.50
N LEU A 60 -13.06 -15.29 6.21
CA LEU A 60 -13.06 -16.51 5.38
C LEU A 60 -11.73 -16.72 4.66
N LYS A 61 -11.11 -15.64 4.18
CA LYS A 61 -9.79 -15.66 3.54
C LYS A 61 -9.04 -14.38 3.87
N ALA A 62 -7.75 -14.52 4.12
CA ALA A 62 -6.82 -13.41 4.19
C ALA A 62 -5.50 -13.83 3.55
N ASP A 63 -4.91 -12.96 2.75
CA ASP A 63 -3.64 -13.22 2.08
C ASP A 63 -2.86 -11.92 1.90
N GLU A 64 -1.53 -12.00 1.90
CA GLU A 64 -0.62 -10.87 1.82
C GLU A 64 0.52 -11.18 0.87
N CYS A 65 0.88 -10.21 0.04
CA CYS A 65 1.94 -10.34 -0.93
C CYS A 65 2.77 -9.06 -1.00
N PHE A 66 4.06 -9.23 -1.31
CA PHE A 66 5.00 -8.14 -1.55
C PHE A 66 5.59 -8.22 -2.97
N PRO A 67 4.79 -7.92 -4.01
CA PRO A 67 5.27 -7.97 -5.38
C PRO A 67 6.44 -7.01 -5.63
N LYS A 68 7.36 -7.41 -6.51
CA LYS A 68 8.41 -6.52 -7.00
C LYS A 68 7.85 -5.64 -8.11
N GLN A 69 8.05 -4.34 -7.99
CA GLN A 69 7.78 -3.35 -9.03
C GLN A 69 9.12 -2.82 -9.55
N ARG A 70 9.32 -2.83 -10.87
CA ARG A 70 10.55 -2.35 -11.49
C ARG A 70 10.26 -1.17 -12.40
N PHE A 71 11.11 -0.15 -12.30
CA PHE A 71 11.15 0.99 -13.21
C PHE A 71 12.40 0.86 -14.07
N LEU A 72 12.22 0.73 -15.38
CA LEU A 72 13.33 0.61 -16.34
C LEU A 72 13.89 1.97 -16.76
N ASP A 73 13.22 3.04 -16.35
CA ASP A 73 13.52 4.43 -16.71
C ASP A 73 13.19 5.33 -15.53
N VAL A 74 14.06 6.31 -15.25
CA VAL A 74 13.86 7.26 -14.14
C VAL A 74 12.71 8.22 -14.47
N GLY A 75 12.49 8.57 -15.74
CA GLY A 75 11.34 9.37 -16.15
C GLY A 75 10.00 8.70 -15.82
N ALA A 76 9.88 7.39 -16.03
CA ALA A 76 8.71 6.60 -15.64
C ALA A 76 8.48 6.61 -14.12
N LEU A 77 9.55 6.55 -13.32
CA LEU A 77 9.48 6.67 -11.87
C LEU A 77 9.04 8.08 -11.44
N VAL A 78 9.58 9.13 -12.07
CA VAL A 78 9.17 10.52 -11.83
C VAL A 78 7.69 10.72 -12.13
N TYR A 79 7.21 10.21 -13.27
CA TYR A 79 5.80 10.26 -13.63
C TYR A 79 4.92 9.55 -12.59
N TYR A 80 5.32 8.35 -12.17
CA TYR A 80 4.63 7.59 -11.13
C TYR A 80 4.57 8.34 -9.79
N ALA A 81 5.72 8.83 -9.29
CA ALA A 81 5.80 9.53 -8.02
C ALA A 81 4.97 10.83 -8.02
N ARG A 82 4.90 11.52 -9.17
CA ARG A 82 4.08 12.74 -9.31
C ARG A 82 2.57 12.48 -9.25
N ILE A 83 2.12 11.30 -9.67
CA ILE A 83 0.68 10.96 -9.69
C ILE A 83 0.22 10.38 -8.36
N ILE A 84 1.07 9.59 -7.70
CA ILE A 84 0.72 8.89 -6.46
C ILE A 84 1.09 9.76 -5.25
N GLU A 85 0.45 10.93 -5.13
CA GLU A 85 0.76 11.93 -4.09
C GLU A 85 0.61 11.40 -2.66
N TRP A 86 -0.35 10.48 -2.43
CA TRP A 86 -0.53 9.86 -1.11
C TRP A 86 0.67 8.98 -0.70
N GLU A 87 1.42 8.44 -1.65
CA GLU A 87 2.63 7.62 -1.40
C GLU A 87 3.90 8.47 -1.41
N PHE A 88 3.96 9.47 -2.31
CA PHE A 88 5.09 10.39 -2.48
C PHE A 88 4.65 11.83 -2.24
N PRO A 89 4.30 12.20 -1.00
CA PRO A 89 3.78 13.51 -0.69
C PRO A 89 4.81 14.60 -0.99
N LYS A 90 4.35 15.68 -1.62
CA LYS A 90 5.17 16.85 -1.99
C LYS A 90 6.38 16.53 -2.88
N PHE A 91 6.34 15.39 -3.60
CA PHE A 91 7.40 15.05 -4.55
C PHE A 91 7.54 16.12 -5.63
N SER A 92 8.77 16.54 -5.89
CA SER A 92 9.14 17.34 -7.06
C SER A 92 10.49 16.87 -7.60
N VAL A 93 10.74 17.07 -8.89
CA VAL A 93 12.04 16.75 -9.48
C VAL A 93 13.15 17.55 -8.81
N ASP A 94 12.93 18.83 -8.56
CA ASP A 94 13.92 19.73 -7.97
C ASP A 94 14.29 19.31 -6.55
N SER A 95 13.30 18.98 -5.70
CA SER A 95 13.55 18.55 -4.32
C SER A 95 14.24 17.19 -4.21
N CYS A 96 14.10 16.34 -5.24
CA CYS A 96 14.60 14.96 -5.26
C CYS A 96 15.71 14.75 -6.29
N PHE A 97 16.27 15.82 -6.86
CA PHE A 97 17.14 15.74 -8.04
C PHE A 97 18.37 14.84 -7.81
N ASN A 98 19.04 15.01 -6.67
CA ASN A 98 20.23 14.22 -6.33
C ASN A 98 19.91 12.73 -6.20
N GLN A 99 18.78 12.39 -5.57
CA GLN A 99 18.29 11.02 -5.44
C GLN A 99 17.94 10.43 -6.81
N LEU A 100 17.30 11.20 -7.68
CA LEU A 100 16.95 10.78 -9.03
C LEU A 100 18.21 10.50 -9.88
N CYS A 101 19.25 11.32 -9.76
CA CYS A 101 20.55 11.06 -10.38
C CYS A 101 21.19 9.76 -9.87
N GLN A 102 21.09 9.47 -8.57
CA GLN A 102 21.57 8.20 -8.02
C GLN A 102 20.77 7.00 -8.55
N LEU A 103 19.45 7.14 -8.70
CA LEU A 103 18.61 6.09 -9.33
C LEU A 103 18.95 5.90 -10.81
N GLN A 104 19.30 6.96 -11.53
CA GLN A 104 19.74 6.87 -12.92
C GLN A 104 21.00 6.01 -13.05
N LEU A 105 21.98 6.19 -12.17
CA LEU A 105 23.18 5.33 -12.13
C LEU A 105 22.81 3.85 -11.86
N VAL A 106 21.80 3.60 -11.03
CA VAL A 106 21.29 2.23 -10.78
C VAL A 106 20.67 1.64 -12.04
N VAL A 107 19.87 2.41 -12.78
CA VAL A 107 19.30 1.96 -14.06
C VAL A 107 20.40 1.67 -15.08
N GLU A 108 21.42 2.51 -15.20
CA GLU A 108 22.53 2.30 -16.13
C GLU A 108 23.34 1.03 -15.82
N GLN A 109 23.51 0.70 -14.54
CA GLN A 109 24.28 -0.46 -14.12
C GLN A 109 23.48 -1.76 -14.08
N LYS A 110 22.21 -1.70 -13.66
CA LYS A 110 21.37 -2.90 -13.38
C LYS A 110 20.19 -3.06 -14.34
N GLY A 111 19.89 -2.04 -15.14
CA GLY A 111 18.75 -1.99 -16.06
C GLY A 111 17.43 -1.56 -15.42
N PHE A 112 17.35 -1.42 -14.09
CA PHE A 112 16.13 -1.03 -13.40
C PHE A 112 16.34 -0.56 -11.96
N VAL A 113 15.40 0.25 -11.46
CA VAL A 113 15.13 0.45 -10.03
C VAL A 113 14.03 -0.50 -9.60
N GLU A 114 14.26 -1.31 -8.57
CA GLU A 114 13.24 -2.20 -7.99
C GLU A 114 12.72 -1.62 -6.68
N SER A 115 11.40 -1.69 -6.49
CA SER A 115 10.72 -1.42 -5.22
C SER A 115 9.81 -2.59 -4.86
N LYS A 116 9.43 -2.70 -3.60
CA LYS A 116 8.48 -3.70 -3.11
C LYS A 116 7.12 -3.05 -2.92
N GLN A 117 6.11 -3.60 -3.57
CA GLN A 117 4.73 -3.29 -3.27
C GLN A 117 4.29 -4.01 -2.00
N HIS A 118 3.16 -3.59 -1.44
CA HIS A 118 2.49 -4.29 -0.33
C HIS A 118 1.01 -4.38 -0.66
N ARG A 119 0.51 -5.61 -0.83
CA ARG A 119 -0.87 -5.90 -1.18
C ARG A 119 -1.42 -6.93 -0.22
N PHE A 120 -2.65 -6.74 0.22
CA PHE A 120 -3.36 -7.78 0.95
C PHE A 120 -4.82 -7.84 0.53
N VAL A 121 -5.40 -9.02 0.62
CA VAL A 121 -6.81 -9.30 0.33
C VAL A 121 -7.48 -9.86 1.56
N ILE A 122 -8.74 -9.45 1.79
CA ILE A 122 -9.57 -9.96 2.87
C ILE A 122 -10.94 -10.31 2.30
N VAL A 123 -11.40 -11.52 2.58
CA VAL A 123 -12.78 -11.97 2.40
C VAL A 123 -13.36 -12.22 3.78
N ALA A 124 -14.41 -11.51 4.11
CA ALA A 124 -15.09 -11.61 5.40
C ALA A 124 -16.60 -11.73 5.22
N GLN A 125 -17.27 -12.40 6.12
CA GLN A 125 -18.72 -12.63 6.06
C GLN A 125 -19.41 -12.08 7.29
N LYS A 126 -20.54 -11.41 7.08
CA LYS A 126 -21.47 -11.08 8.16
C LYS A 126 -22.33 -12.30 8.42
N LEU A 127 -22.11 -12.99 9.54
CA LEU A 127 -22.95 -14.13 9.90
C LEU A 127 -24.38 -13.67 10.19
N ASN A 128 -25.34 -14.54 9.88
CA ASN A 128 -26.69 -14.38 10.39
C ASN A 128 -26.67 -14.66 11.90
N HIS A 129 -27.17 -13.73 12.71
CA HIS A 129 -27.46 -14.02 14.11
C HIS A 129 -28.71 -14.89 14.13
N ILE A 130 -28.53 -16.19 14.36
CA ILE A 130 -29.64 -17.09 14.66
C ILE A 130 -29.96 -16.82 16.14
N ASN A 131 -31.06 -16.12 16.39
CA ASN A 131 -31.68 -16.07 17.72
C ASN A 131 -32.26 -17.44 18.07
#